data_AF-A0A0Q8R789-F1
#
_entry.id   AF-A0A0Q8R789-F1
#
_cell.length_a   1.000
_cell.length_b   1.000
_cell.length_c   1.000
_cell.angle_alpha   90.00
_cell.angle_beta   90.00
_cell.angle_gamma   90.00
#
_symmetry.space_group_name_H-M   'P 1'
#
loop_
_entity.id
_entity.type
_entity.pdbx_description
1 polymer ?
#
loop_
_entity_poly.entity_id
_entity_poly.type
_entity_poly.pdbx_seq_one_letter_code
_entity_poly.pdbx_strand_id
1 'polypeptide(L)'
;MVLLTKGDSPDIAQTKLHRPAFYDVGQLPWLDWVMPETWFKLLNVNPLTGGFTLLLKVGPSNEAPVHGHIGGVEGILLEGGFGYGEDRGRAGWYVREAGGINHIPDTDPDGMVMFATVNGPLVGYHADGSVAAIVDGKLMYEMAEAGGAADHIDKPADW
;
A
#
# COMPACT_ATOMS: atom_id res chain seq x y z
N MET A 1 -15.40 -8.05 -28.50
CA MET A 1 -14.57 -8.78 -27.51
C MET A 1 -13.37 -9.33 -28.26
N VAL A 2 -12.15 -8.96 -27.88
CA VAL A 2 -10.92 -9.53 -28.47
C VAL A 2 -10.44 -10.61 -27.50
N LEU A 3 -10.42 -11.85 -27.95
CA LEU A 3 -9.86 -12.98 -27.20
C LEU A 3 -8.55 -13.35 -27.88
N LEU A 4 -7.43 -13.16 -27.19
CA LEU A 4 -6.11 -13.57 -27.68
C LEU A 4 -5.81 -14.97 -27.17
N THR A 5 -5.32 -15.82 -28.06
CA THR A 5 -4.82 -17.16 -27.79
C THR A 5 -3.32 -17.20 -28.06
N LYS A 6 -2.64 -18.24 -27.56
CA LYS A 6 -1.23 -18.47 -27.88
C LYS A 6 -0.96 -18.54 -29.39
N GLY A 7 -1.95 -18.98 -30.18
CA GLY A 7 -1.83 -19.13 -31.63
C GLY A 7 -1.83 -17.80 -32.40
N ASP A 8 -2.27 -16.69 -31.79
CA ASP A 8 -2.40 -15.41 -32.48
C ASP A 8 -1.08 -14.61 -32.54
N SER A 9 -0.02 -15.10 -31.89
CA SER A 9 1.29 -14.44 -31.87
C SER A 9 2.44 -15.47 -31.84
N PRO A 10 2.52 -16.38 -32.82
CA PRO A 10 3.47 -17.48 -32.80
C PRO A 10 4.94 -17.01 -32.87
N ASP A 11 5.17 -15.84 -33.46
CA ASP A 11 6.50 -15.31 -33.76
C ASP A 11 6.96 -14.20 -32.80
N ILE A 12 6.15 -13.83 -31.81
CA ILE A 12 6.54 -12.83 -30.81
C ILE A 12 7.34 -13.51 -29.70
N ALA A 13 8.63 -13.17 -29.61
CA ALA A 13 9.51 -13.70 -28.59
C ALA A 13 9.15 -13.18 -27.19
N GLN A 14 9.17 -14.07 -26.19
CA GLN A 14 9.04 -13.68 -24.80
C GLN A 14 10.26 -12.87 -24.35
N THR A 15 10.03 -11.69 -23.79
CA THR A 15 11.07 -10.96 -23.05
C THR A 15 11.29 -11.63 -21.70
N LYS A 16 12.54 -11.96 -21.35
CA LYS A 16 12.89 -12.56 -20.06
C LYS A 16 13.49 -11.50 -19.15
N LEU A 17 12.94 -11.38 -17.95
CA LEU A 17 13.54 -10.56 -16.90
C LEU A 17 14.71 -11.33 -16.25
N HIS A 18 15.73 -10.60 -15.82
CA HIS A 18 16.89 -11.19 -15.14
C HIS A 18 16.63 -11.52 -13.67
N ARG A 19 15.45 -11.17 -13.13
CA ARG A 19 15.05 -11.39 -11.73
C ARG A 19 13.73 -12.15 -11.61
N PRO A 20 13.49 -12.86 -10.48
CA PRO A 20 12.21 -13.49 -10.21
C PRO A 20 11.06 -12.48 -10.19
N ALA A 21 9.93 -12.86 -10.77
CA ALA A 21 8.69 -12.07 -10.69
C ALA A 21 7.89 -12.31 -9.40
N PHE A 22 8.19 -13.42 -8.71
CA PHE A 22 7.51 -13.82 -7.49
C PHE A 22 8.38 -13.58 -6.28
N TYR A 23 7.75 -13.14 -5.21
CA TYR A 23 8.35 -13.03 -3.89
C TYR A 23 7.40 -13.64 -2.86
N ASP A 24 7.95 -14.44 -1.94
CA ASP A 24 7.17 -15.03 -0.86
C ASP A 24 6.97 -13.98 0.24
N VAL A 25 5.84 -13.27 0.18
CA VAL A 25 5.48 -12.23 1.17
C VAL A 25 5.36 -12.78 2.60
N GLY A 26 5.23 -14.10 2.76
CA GLY A 26 5.27 -14.76 4.08
C GLY A 26 6.63 -14.63 4.77
N GLN A 27 7.71 -14.43 4.01
CA GLN A 27 9.07 -14.27 4.53
C GLN A 27 9.38 -12.84 4.98
N LEU A 28 8.60 -11.84 4.56
CA LEU A 28 8.76 -10.47 5.07
C LEU A 28 8.28 -10.40 6.53
N PRO A 29 9.04 -9.76 7.44
CA PRO A 29 8.52 -9.41 8.74
C PRO A 29 7.42 -8.35 8.61
N TRP A 30 6.52 -8.31 9.59
CA TRP A 30 5.71 -7.12 9.80
C TRP A 30 6.58 -6.06 10.49
N LEU A 31 6.71 -4.89 9.88
CA LEU A 31 7.41 -3.74 10.45
C LEU A 31 6.40 -2.74 10.99
N ASP A 32 6.73 -2.04 12.08
CA ASP A 32 5.87 -0.97 12.61
C ASP A 32 5.68 0.12 11.54
N TRP A 33 4.45 0.59 11.39
CA TRP A 33 4.12 1.66 10.46
C TRP A 33 3.96 3.01 11.17
N VAL A 34 3.63 4.06 10.42
CA VAL A 34 3.69 5.46 10.85
C VAL A 34 2.66 5.86 11.92
N MET A 35 1.87 4.91 12.42
CA MET A 35 0.89 5.12 13.49
C MET A 35 0.86 3.93 14.48
N PRO A 36 0.44 4.16 15.74
CA PRO A 36 0.40 3.10 16.75
C PRO A 36 -0.47 1.91 16.33
N GLU A 37 -0.05 0.70 16.70
CA GLU A 37 -0.74 -0.57 16.40
C GLU A 37 -1.04 -0.78 14.91
N THR A 38 -0.11 -0.33 14.07
CA THR A 38 -0.13 -0.61 12.65
C THR A 38 1.20 -1.13 12.17
N TRP A 39 1.13 -1.98 11.16
CA TRP A 39 2.26 -2.65 10.59
C TRP A 39 2.15 -2.71 9.08
N PHE A 40 3.28 -2.78 8.41
CA PHE A 40 3.32 -2.91 6.96
C PHE A 40 4.31 -3.96 6.48
N LYS A 41 4.08 -4.41 5.25
CA LYS A 41 5.05 -5.08 4.39
C LYS A 41 5.10 -4.33 3.07
N LEU A 42 6.25 -3.76 2.72
CA LEU A 42 6.39 -3.07 1.44
C LEU A 42 6.52 -4.07 0.31
N LEU A 43 5.72 -3.93 -0.75
CA LEU A 43 5.73 -4.84 -1.89
C LEU A 43 6.37 -4.21 -3.13
N ASN A 44 6.13 -2.92 -3.34
CA ASN A 44 6.71 -2.18 -4.47
C ASN A 44 6.70 -0.68 -4.20
N VAL A 45 7.53 0.06 -4.93
CA VAL A 45 7.55 1.53 -4.95
C VAL A 45 7.49 2.06 -6.38
N ASN A 46 6.93 3.25 -6.55
CA ASN A 46 6.98 4.01 -7.80
C ASN A 46 7.76 5.30 -7.56
N PRO A 47 9.04 5.38 -7.96
CA PRO A 47 9.85 6.57 -7.72
C PRO A 47 9.42 7.80 -8.51
N LEU A 48 8.69 7.62 -9.62
CA LEU A 48 8.22 8.75 -10.42
C LEU A 48 7.08 9.50 -9.74
N THR A 49 6.17 8.77 -9.09
CA THR A 49 4.97 9.36 -8.47
C THR A 49 5.08 9.48 -6.95
N GLY A 50 6.08 8.84 -6.33
CA GLY A 50 6.15 8.67 -4.88
C GLY A 50 5.12 7.67 -4.34
N GLY A 51 4.46 6.89 -5.21
CA GLY A 51 3.50 5.87 -4.81
C GLY A 51 4.16 4.59 -4.31
N PHE A 52 3.37 3.72 -3.67
CA PHE A 52 3.84 2.44 -3.15
C PHE A 52 2.71 1.41 -3.05
N THR A 53 3.08 0.13 -3.01
CA THR A 53 2.17 -0.99 -2.79
C THR A 53 2.59 -1.71 -1.52
N LEU A 54 1.64 -2.03 -0.65
CA LEU A 54 1.90 -2.66 0.63
C LEU A 54 0.84 -3.68 1.01
N LEU A 55 1.21 -4.60 1.90
CA LEU A 55 0.25 -5.13 2.86
C LEU A 55 0.22 -4.21 4.07
N LEU A 56 -0.96 -3.76 4.44
CA LEU A 56 -1.22 -2.96 5.63
C LEU A 56 -1.96 -3.84 6.64
N LYS A 57 -1.50 -3.83 7.89
CA LYS A 57 -2.19 -4.44 9.02
C LYS A 57 -2.48 -3.36 10.05
N VAL A 58 -3.72 -3.32 10.53
CA VAL A 58 -4.16 -2.38 11.56
C VAL A 58 -4.85 -3.16 12.67
N GLY A 59 -4.51 -2.82 13.92
CA GLY A 59 -5.08 -3.46 15.10
C GLY A 59 -6.59 -3.26 15.25
N PRO A 60 -7.22 -3.99 16.21
CA PRO A 60 -8.63 -3.85 16.56
C PRO A 60 -9.04 -2.43 16.98
N SER A 61 -10.23 -1.99 16.57
CA SER A 61 -10.86 -0.74 17.04
C SER A 61 -9.92 0.48 17.01
N ASN A 62 -9.08 0.55 15.99
CA ASN A 62 -8.04 1.57 15.86
C ASN A 62 -8.54 2.67 14.93
N GLU A 63 -8.59 3.89 15.44
CA GLU A 63 -8.95 5.10 14.69
C GLU A 63 -7.67 5.78 14.18
N ALA A 64 -7.56 5.99 12.87
CA ALA A 64 -6.40 6.63 12.29
C ALA A 64 -6.39 8.14 12.55
N PRO A 65 -5.22 8.78 12.74
CA PRO A 65 -5.12 10.23 12.68
C PRO A 65 -5.62 10.76 11.35
N VAL A 66 -6.13 11.99 11.30
CA VAL A 66 -6.53 12.62 10.03
C VAL A 66 -5.35 12.64 9.06
N HIS A 67 -5.59 12.13 7.85
CA HIS A 67 -4.58 12.10 6.81
C HIS A 67 -5.19 12.32 5.43
N GLY A 68 -4.35 12.77 4.51
CA GLY A 68 -4.70 13.11 3.15
C GLY A 68 -4.09 12.18 2.11
N HIS A 69 -4.82 11.98 1.03
CA HIS A 69 -4.39 11.19 -0.12
C HIS A 69 -4.00 12.13 -1.26
N ILE A 70 -2.71 12.22 -1.65
CA ILE A 70 -2.33 13.08 -2.79
C ILE A 70 -2.85 12.48 -4.11
N GLY A 71 -2.69 11.18 -4.28
CA GLY A 71 -3.34 10.40 -5.33
C GLY A 71 -4.28 9.35 -4.75
N GLY A 72 -4.97 8.59 -5.61
CA GLY A 72 -5.95 7.59 -5.14
C GLY A 72 -5.31 6.39 -4.44
N VAL A 73 -6.05 5.81 -3.50
CA VAL A 73 -5.71 4.54 -2.86
C VAL A 73 -6.73 3.49 -3.28
N GLU A 74 -6.23 2.33 -3.66
CA GLU A 74 -7.06 1.18 -4.02
C GLU A 74 -6.59 -0.02 -3.22
N GLY A 75 -7.52 -0.83 -2.73
CA GLY A 75 -7.17 -2.01 -1.94
C GLY A 75 -8.24 -3.09 -1.93
N ILE A 76 -7.84 -4.27 -1.47
CA ILE A 76 -8.73 -5.37 -1.15
C ILE A 76 -8.46 -5.85 0.27
N LEU A 77 -9.51 -5.96 1.07
CA LEU A 77 -9.41 -6.47 2.43
C LEU A 77 -9.19 -7.99 2.38
N LEU A 78 -8.18 -8.45 3.11
CA LEU A 78 -7.82 -9.86 3.23
C LEU A 78 -8.36 -10.44 4.55
N GLU A 79 -8.35 -9.64 5.61
CA GLU A 79 -8.83 -10.01 6.95
C GLU A 79 -9.57 -8.82 7.58
N GLY A 80 -10.53 -9.13 8.46
CA GLY A 80 -11.22 -8.12 9.29
C GLY A 80 -12.06 -7.12 8.48
N GLY A 81 -12.11 -5.87 8.97
CA GLY A 81 -12.91 -4.79 8.36
C GLY A 81 -12.52 -3.40 8.85
N PHE A 82 -12.85 -2.39 8.05
CA PHE A 82 -12.69 -0.98 8.37
C PHE A 82 -13.73 -0.14 7.63
N GLY A 83 -13.85 1.13 7.98
CA GLY A 83 -14.69 2.04 7.21
C GLY A 83 -14.71 3.48 7.71
N TYR A 84 -15.80 4.15 7.35
CA TYR A 84 -16.07 5.56 7.57
C TYR A 84 -17.48 5.72 8.14
N GLY A 85 -17.61 5.69 9.48
CA GLY A 85 -18.92 5.67 10.11
C GLY A 85 -19.74 4.46 9.65
N GLU A 86 -20.84 4.69 8.92
CA GLU A 86 -21.73 3.63 8.43
C GLU A 86 -21.25 2.94 7.13
N ASP A 87 -20.35 3.56 6.36
CA ASP A 87 -19.78 2.95 5.15
C ASP A 87 -18.60 2.06 5.51
N ARG A 88 -18.81 0.75 5.56
CA ARG A 88 -17.81 -0.22 6.04
C ARG A 88 -17.64 -1.39 5.08
N GLY A 89 -16.37 -1.77 4.90
CA GLY A 89 -15.96 -2.94 4.13
C GLY A 89 -15.38 -4.04 5.01
N ARG A 90 -15.41 -5.28 4.52
CA ARG A 90 -14.82 -6.46 5.18
C ARG A 90 -14.00 -7.29 4.21
N ALA A 91 -13.29 -8.30 4.72
CA ALA A 91 -12.51 -9.25 3.94
C ALA A 91 -13.23 -9.71 2.65
N GLY A 92 -12.52 -9.66 1.53
CA GLY A 92 -13.01 -9.92 0.17
C GLY A 92 -13.55 -8.69 -0.55
N TRP A 93 -13.74 -7.56 0.13
CA TRP A 93 -14.26 -6.33 -0.47
C TRP A 93 -13.12 -5.47 -1.00
N TYR A 94 -13.39 -4.82 -2.13
CA TYR A 94 -12.51 -3.82 -2.73
C TYR A 94 -12.91 -2.42 -2.25
N VAL A 95 -11.91 -1.61 -1.95
CA VAL A 95 -12.07 -0.19 -1.60
C VAL A 95 -11.34 0.67 -2.62
N ARG A 96 -11.94 1.83 -2.91
CA ARG A 96 -11.35 2.88 -3.72
C ARG A 96 -11.55 4.22 -3.04
N GLU A 97 -10.45 4.83 -2.64
CA GLU A 97 -10.41 6.13 -2.02
C GLU A 97 -9.84 7.15 -3.03
N ALA A 98 -10.58 8.24 -3.21
CA ALA A 98 -10.18 9.28 -4.15
C ALA A 98 -8.93 10.03 -3.65
N GLY A 99 -8.10 10.50 -4.59
CA GLY A 99 -7.08 11.50 -4.27
C GLY A 99 -7.72 12.87 -4.01
N GLY A 100 -7.02 13.72 -3.25
CA GLY A 100 -7.47 15.06 -2.86
C GLY A 100 -8.43 15.08 -1.67
N ILE A 101 -8.61 13.96 -0.96
CA ILE A 101 -9.44 13.89 0.25
C ILE A 101 -8.58 13.86 1.50
N ASN A 102 -9.16 14.32 2.61
CA ASN A 102 -8.70 14.01 3.97
C ASN A 102 -9.77 13.15 4.65
N HIS A 103 -9.36 12.14 5.41
CA HIS A 103 -10.29 11.23 6.08
C HIS A 103 -9.73 10.69 7.40
N ILE A 104 -10.62 10.03 8.14
CA ILE A 104 -10.38 9.42 9.45
C ILE A 104 -11.08 8.05 9.43
N PRO A 105 -10.44 6.99 8.88
CA PRO A 105 -10.96 5.64 8.95
C PRO A 105 -10.77 5.02 10.34
N ASP A 106 -11.60 4.03 10.65
CA ASP A 106 -11.46 3.19 11.84
C ASP A 106 -11.63 1.70 11.50
N THR A 107 -10.96 0.82 12.24
CA THR A 107 -11.12 -0.63 12.09
C THR A 107 -12.22 -1.20 12.97
N ASP A 108 -12.80 -2.32 12.52
CA ASP A 108 -13.70 -3.14 13.33
C ASP A 108 -12.96 -3.78 14.55
N PRO A 109 -13.69 -4.36 15.52
CA PRO A 109 -13.08 -5.01 16.70
C PRO A 109 -12.15 -6.21 16.42
N ASP A 110 -12.11 -6.71 15.18
CA ASP A 110 -11.20 -7.74 14.71
C ASP A 110 -9.99 -7.19 13.92
N GLY A 111 -9.86 -5.87 13.79
CA GLY A 111 -8.79 -5.20 13.04
C GLY A 111 -8.92 -5.37 11.53
N MET A 112 -7.83 -5.18 10.79
CA MET A 112 -7.79 -5.52 9.36
C MET A 112 -6.41 -5.92 8.85
N VAL A 113 -6.42 -6.64 7.73
CA VAL A 113 -5.26 -6.76 6.81
C VAL A 113 -5.75 -6.42 5.40
N MET A 114 -5.01 -5.57 4.69
CA MET A 114 -5.35 -5.10 3.35
C MET A 114 -4.15 -5.17 2.42
N PHE A 115 -4.34 -5.64 1.19
CA PHE A 115 -3.44 -5.31 0.09
C PHE A 115 -3.87 -3.97 -0.49
N ALA A 116 -2.95 -3.01 -0.56
CA ALA A 116 -3.26 -1.68 -1.09
C ALA A 116 -2.17 -1.15 -2.01
N THR A 117 -2.58 -0.33 -2.96
CA THR A 117 -1.71 0.51 -3.78
C THR A 117 -2.07 1.96 -3.57
N VAL A 118 -1.06 2.76 -3.24
CA VAL A 118 -1.16 4.20 -3.00
C VAL A 118 -0.52 4.91 -4.20
N ASN A 119 -1.33 5.65 -4.97
CA ASN A 119 -0.89 6.32 -6.19
C ASN A 119 -0.30 7.71 -5.93
N GLY A 120 0.69 7.79 -5.04
CA GLY A 120 1.35 9.02 -4.61
C GLY A 120 1.59 9.00 -3.09
N PRO A 121 1.97 10.14 -2.49
CA PRO A 121 2.17 10.21 -1.05
C PRO A 121 0.85 10.24 -0.24
N LEU A 122 0.94 9.80 1.01
CA LEU A 122 -0.01 10.15 2.06
C LEU A 122 0.51 11.37 2.84
N VAL A 123 -0.39 12.17 3.41
CA VAL A 123 -0.04 13.38 4.17
C VAL A 123 -0.63 13.31 5.56
N GLY A 124 0.21 13.39 6.59
CA GLY A 124 -0.23 13.62 7.97
C GLY A 124 -0.26 15.12 8.29
N TYR A 125 -1.19 15.54 9.15
CA TYR A 125 -1.37 16.95 9.51
C TYR A 125 -1.17 17.21 11.00
N HIS A 126 -0.68 18.41 11.33
CA HIS A 126 -0.80 18.99 12.66
C HIS A 126 -2.19 19.58 12.88
N ALA A 127 -2.52 19.91 14.13
CA ALA A 127 -3.82 20.48 14.50
C ALA A 127 -4.13 21.85 13.83
N ASP A 128 -3.09 22.58 13.43
CA ASP A 128 -3.21 23.87 12.70
C ASP A 128 -3.35 23.69 11.18
N GLY A 129 -3.38 22.44 10.69
CA GLY A 129 -3.49 22.10 9.27
C GLY A 129 -2.17 22.14 8.51
N SER A 130 -1.04 22.44 9.17
CA SER A 130 0.28 22.31 8.54
C SER A 130 0.65 20.84 8.33
N VAL A 131 1.50 20.57 7.33
CA VAL A 131 1.97 19.22 7.01
C VAL A 131 2.92 18.73 8.10
N ALA A 132 2.55 17.62 8.76
CA ALA A 132 3.37 16.97 9.78
C ALA A 132 4.30 15.91 9.18
N ALA A 133 3.82 15.16 8.19
CA ALA A 133 4.59 14.11 7.53
C ALA A 133 4.12 13.90 6.09
N ILE A 134 5.06 13.56 5.21
CA ILE A 134 4.80 13.04 3.88
C ILE A 134 5.26 11.58 3.88
N VAL A 135 4.33 10.66 3.66
CA VAL A 135 4.60 9.22 3.57
C VAL A 135 4.57 8.86 2.09
N ASP A 136 5.73 8.94 1.45
CA ASP A 136 5.93 8.60 0.05
C ASP A 136 6.70 7.27 -0.11
N GLY A 137 6.88 6.84 -1.35
CA GLY A 137 7.61 5.62 -1.67
C GLY A 137 9.06 5.62 -1.19
N LYS A 138 9.72 6.79 -1.08
CA LYS A 138 11.09 6.88 -0.58
C LYS A 138 11.13 6.62 0.92
N LEU A 139 10.28 7.28 1.72
CA LEU A 139 10.19 7.03 3.15
C LEU A 139 9.83 5.56 3.42
N MET A 140 8.85 5.01 2.69
CA MET A 140 8.45 3.62 2.84
C MET A 140 9.60 2.64 2.54
N TYR A 141 10.39 2.91 1.49
CA TYR A 141 11.57 2.12 1.15
C TYR A 141 12.64 2.21 2.26
N GLU A 142 12.94 3.41 2.76
CA GLU A 142 13.91 3.60 3.84
C GLU A 142 13.50 2.86 5.12
N MET A 143 12.21 2.89 5.48
CA MET A 143 11.67 2.12 6.60
C MET A 143 11.82 0.60 6.39
N ALA A 144 11.52 0.12 5.18
CA ALA A 144 11.68 -1.29 4.84
C ALA A 144 13.16 -1.72 4.82
N GLU A 145 14.05 -0.90 4.29
CA GLU A 145 15.51 -1.13 4.24
C GLU A 145 16.09 -1.18 5.66
N ALA A 146 15.72 -0.24 6.52
CA ALA A 146 16.12 -0.25 7.93
C ALA A 146 15.62 -1.49 8.69
N GLY A 147 14.47 -2.05 8.29
CA GLY A 147 13.93 -3.30 8.80
C GLY A 147 14.45 -4.58 8.14
N GLY A 148 15.39 -4.48 7.18
CA GLY A 148 15.93 -5.63 6.44
C GLY A 148 14.89 -6.33 5.56
N ALA A 149 13.91 -5.58 5.05
CA ALA A 149 12.74 -6.09 4.34
C ALA A 149 12.52 -5.41 2.97
N ALA A 150 13.60 -4.92 2.33
CA ALA A 150 13.55 -4.23 1.04
C ALA A 150 14.29 -4.94 -0.10
N ASP A 151 14.98 -6.06 0.16
CA ASP A 151 15.88 -6.74 -0.81
C ASP A 151 15.20 -7.18 -2.12
N HIS A 152 13.86 -7.29 -2.13
CA HIS A 152 13.07 -7.63 -3.32
C HIS A 152 12.69 -6.43 -4.19
N ILE A 153 12.99 -5.22 -3.74
CA ILE A 153 12.66 -3.97 -4.41
C ILE A 153 13.95 -3.37 -4.96
N ASP A 154 13.97 -3.09 -6.27
CA ASP A 154 15.11 -2.41 -6.88
C ASP A 154 15.20 -0.99 -6.31
N LYS A 155 16.28 -0.66 -5.60
CA LYS A 155 16.54 0.70 -5.14
C LYS A 155 16.75 1.62 -6.36
N PRO A 156 15.93 2.67 -6.54
CA PRO A 156 16.17 3.70 -7.53
C PRO A 156 17.57 4.31 -7.36
N ALA A 157 18.26 4.56 -8.47
CA ALA A 157 19.66 4.97 -8.45
C ALA A 157 19.89 6.36 -7.82
N ASP A 158 18.83 7.17 -7.74
CA ASP A 158 18.79 8.53 -7.22
C ASP A 158 18.28 8.64 -5.76
N TRP A 159 18.09 7.50 -5.07
CA TRP A 159 17.59 7.45 -3.69
C TRP A 159 18.68 7.37 -2.63
#